data_AF-A0A9I9CS82-F1
#
_entry.id   AF-A0A9I9CS82-F1
#
_cell.length_a   1.000
_cell.length_b   1.000
_cell.length_c   1.000
_cell.angle_alpha   90.00
_cell.angle_beta   90.00
_cell.angle_gamma   90.00
#
_symmetry.space_group_name_H-M   'P 1'
#
loop_
_entity.id
_entity.type
_entity.pdbx_description
1 polymer ?
#
loop_
_entity_poly.entity_id
_entity_poly.type
_entity_poly.pdbx_seq_one_letter_code
_entity_poly.pdbx_strand_id
1 'polypeptide(L)'
;MWVFYLISLPLTLGMVIVTLKYFAGPWVPRYVFLTVGYTWFCSLSIIILVPADIWTTTSHLSETGVISFFWSWSYWSTFLLTWAVVPLIQGFEDAGDFTVKERLKTSIHVNLVFYLVVGSIGLFGLILLIAMHKIWHGGVLGFAMACSNTFGLVTGAFLLGFGLSEIPKSIWRNADWTTRQKVLSHQISKMAVKLDDAHQELSNAIVVAQATSKQMSKRDPLRPYMNIIDNMLTQMFREDPSFKPQGGRLGENDMDYDTDEKSMATLRRHLRRAREEYYRYKSQYMTYVMKALELEDTVKNYERRSSTGWKYVSTLRHPRSGKLGSILDTLEFIWRCILRKHLQKVLAIVLGIMSAAILLAEATLLPSVDLSLFSMLIKLVGREEVLVQAFAFVPLMYMCVCTYYSLFKFGTLMFYSLTPRQTSSVNLLLICSMVARYAPPISFNFLNLIRLGGNVKTVFEKRMGRIDDAVPFFGKDFNRIYPLIMVVYTILVASNFFNRVIDFLGSWKRFRFQSEVDDMDGFDPSGVIILQKERSWLEQGRMVGEHVVPLARNFNSIDLESGSSNSTDLLDVKAKATNSLINEDMNGKSSKSSGDEVGSMVLAEKP
;
A
#
# COMPACT_ATOMS: atom_id res chain seq x y z
N MET A 1 -12.32 -4.52 33.92
CA MET A 1 -12.81 -4.32 32.53
C MET A 1 -12.32 -3.02 31.92
N TRP A 2 -12.44 -1.88 32.62
CA TRP A 2 -12.37 -0.55 31.97
C TRP A 2 -10.97 -0.04 31.61
N VAL A 3 -9.92 -0.38 32.36
CA VAL A 3 -8.61 0.28 32.21
C VAL A 3 -8.02 0.04 30.81
N PHE A 4 -8.05 -1.20 30.33
CA PHE A 4 -7.53 -1.52 29.00
C PHE A 4 -8.36 -0.88 27.88
N TYR A 5 -9.69 -0.89 27.95
CA TYR A 5 -10.53 -0.24 26.93
C TYR A 5 -10.42 1.28 26.95
N LEU A 6 -10.37 1.87 28.14
CA LEU A 6 -10.27 3.32 28.33
C LEU A 6 -8.94 3.86 27.80
N ILE A 7 -7.90 3.04 27.76
CA ILE A 7 -6.60 3.38 27.16
C ILE A 7 -6.54 3.00 25.67
N SER A 8 -6.99 1.79 25.31
CA SER A 8 -6.85 1.26 23.94
C SER A 8 -7.78 1.93 22.92
N LEU A 9 -9.00 2.35 23.28
CA LEU A 9 -9.90 3.04 22.35
C LEU A 9 -9.39 4.43 21.94
N PRO A 10 -8.95 5.33 22.85
CA PRO A 10 -8.32 6.58 22.46
C PRO A 10 -7.00 6.36 21.70
N LEU A 11 -6.21 5.36 22.09
CA LEU A 11 -4.95 5.03 21.40
C LEU A 11 -5.22 4.58 19.97
N THR A 12 -6.23 3.74 19.74
CA THR A 12 -6.60 3.31 18.39
C THR A 12 -7.19 4.42 17.57
N LEU A 13 -8.02 5.30 18.15
CA LEU A 13 -8.48 6.50 17.46
C LEU A 13 -7.30 7.39 17.04
N GLY A 14 -6.33 7.62 17.94
CA GLY A 14 -5.10 8.35 17.66
C GLY A 14 -4.28 7.71 16.54
N MET A 15 -4.07 6.39 16.61
CA MET A 15 -3.36 5.62 15.58
C MET A 15 -4.05 5.73 14.21
N VAL A 16 -5.37 5.59 14.16
CA VAL A 16 -6.17 5.73 12.94
C VAL A 16 -6.01 7.13 12.35
N ILE A 17 -6.14 8.18 13.16
CA ILE A 17 -6.00 9.56 12.68
C ILE A 17 -4.59 9.83 12.16
N VAL A 18 -3.55 9.39 12.87
CA VAL A 18 -2.15 9.57 12.44
C VAL A 18 -1.87 8.82 11.13
N THR A 19 -2.31 7.56 11.06
CA THR A 19 -2.12 6.71 9.86
C THR A 19 -2.86 7.31 8.67
N LEU A 20 -4.11 7.75 8.87
CA LEU A 20 -4.92 8.35 7.82
C LEU A 20 -4.31 9.67 7.32
N LYS A 21 -3.83 10.53 8.23
CA LYS A 21 -3.11 11.77 7.85
C LYS A 21 -1.80 11.49 7.12
N TYR A 22 -1.12 10.40 7.45
CA TYR A 22 0.14 10.03 6.80
C TYR A 22 -0.06 9.57 5.35
N PHE A 23 -1.15 8.84 5.07
CA PHE A 23 -1.41 8.27 3.74
C PHE A 23 -2.33 9.09 2.84
N ALA A 24 -3.31 9.81 3.40
CA ALA A 24 -4.28 10.58 2.63
C ALA A 24 -3.59 11.66 1.78
N GLY A 25 -3.98 11.75 0.51
CA GLY A 25 -3.57 12.85 -0.36
C GLY A 25 -4.18 14.19 0.07
N PRO A 26 -3.57 15.32 -0.30
CA PRO A 26 -4.09 16.66 0.02
C PRO A 26 -5.47 16.92 -0.61
N TRP A 27 -5.80 16.19 -1.69
CA TRP A 27 -7.05 16.29 -2.44
C TRP A 27 -8.21 15.48 -1.84
N VAL A 28 -7.97 14.71 -0.76
CA VAL A 28 -9.00 13.83 -0.20
C VAL A 28 -10.07 14.66 0.51
N PRO A 29 -11.35 14.54 0.12
CA PRO A 29 -12.43 15.27 0.78
C PRO A 29 -12.59 14.88 2.25
N ARG A 30 -13.03 15.83 3.09
CA ARG A 30 -13.23 15.61 4.53
C ARG A 30 -14.22 14.48 4.84
N TYR A 31 -15.27 14.32 4.03
CA TYR A 31 -16.24 13.25 4.24
C TYR A 31 -15.63 11.86 3.98
N VAL A 32 -14.77 11.71 2.97
CA VAL A 32 -14.02 10.46 2.73
C VAL A 32 -13.09 10.18 3.91
N PHE A 33 -12.38 11.20 4.38
CA PHE A 33 -11.51 11.10 5.55
C PHE A 33 -12.28 10.62 6.79
N LEU A 34 -13.44 11.20 7.08
CA LEU A 34 -14.26 10.79 8.22
C LEU A 34 -14.82 9.36 8.05
N THR A 35 -15.31 8.99 6.87
CA THR A 35 -15.83 7.63 6.64
C THR A 35 -14.74 6.58 6.81
N VAL A 36 -13.55 6.80 6.22
CA VAL A 36 -12.43 5.87 6.35
C VAL A 36 -11.96 5.78 7.80
N GLY A 37 -11.80 6.92 8.47
CA GLY A 37 -11.42 6.96 9.89
C GLY A 37 -12.40 6.21 10.79
N TYR A 38 -13.71 6.43 10.60
CA TYR A 38 -14.73 5.73 11.37
C TYR A 38 -14.75 4.22 11.08
N THR A 39 -14.61 3.82 9.81
CA THR A 39 -14.61 2.40 9.43
C THR A 39 -13.39 1.66 9.98
N TRP A 40 -12.20 2.25 9.89
CA TRP A 40 -11.00 1.68 10.53
C TRP A 40 -11.12 1.62 12.04
N PHE A 41 -11.70 2.65 12.66
CA PHE A 41 -11.96 2.64 14.10
C PHE A 41 -12.91 1.49 14.49
N CYS A 42 -14.02 1.29 13.78
CA CYS A 42 -14.93 0.16 14.03
C CYS A 42 -14.24 -1.19 13.83
N SER A 43 -13.45 -1.33 12.77
CA SER A 43 -12.72 -2.56 12.47
C SER A 43 -11.65 -2.88 13.52
N LEU A 44 -10.88 -1.89 13.99
CA LEU A 44 -9.88 -2.09 15.04
C LEU A 44 -10.53 -2.27 16.42
N SER A 45 -11.71 -1.70 16.64
CA SER A 45 -12.48 -1.92 17.88
C SER A 45 -12.85 -3.39 18.04
N ILE A 46 -13.16 -4.10 16.95
CA ILE A 46 -13.37 -5.57 16.97
C ILE A 46 -12.14 -6.30 17.52
N ILE A 47 -10.93 -5.90 17.11
CA ILE A 47 -9.68 -6.53 17.55
C ILE A 47 -9.43 -6.26 19.04
N ILE A 48 -9.76 -5.07 19.53
CA ILE A 48 -9.65 -4.71 20.96
C ILE A 48 -10.69 -5.44 21.80
N LEU A 49 -11.88 -5.70 21.25
CA LEU A 49 -12.98 -6.34 21.97
C LEU A 49 -12.70 -7.80 22.32
N VAL A 50 -11.97 -8.52 21.45
CA VAL A 50 -11.68 -9.95 21.61
C VAL A 50 -10.93 -10.28 22.90
N PRO A 51 -9.79 -9.64 23.25
CA PRO A 51 -9.09 -9.90 24.51
C PRO A 51 -9.95 -9.78 25.77
N ALA A 52 -10.89 -8.85 25.82
CA ALA A 52 -11.74 -8.76 27.01
C ALA A 52 -12.93 -9.71 26.98
N ASP A 53 -13.45 -10.08 25.80
CA ASP A 53 -14.41 -11.19 25.68
C ASP A 53 -13.79 -12.51 26.15
N ILE A 54 -12.50 -12.73 25.88
CA ILE A 54 -11.73 -13.86 26.43
C ILE A 54 -11.66 -13.79 27.96
N TRP A 55 -11.33 -12.63 28.53
CA TRP A 55 -11.24 -12.44 29.98
C TRP A 55 -12.57 -12.64 30.70
N THR A 56 -13.66 -12.05 30.19
CA THR A 56 -15.01 -12.18 30.78
C THR A 56 -15.46 -13.64 30.80
N THR A 57 -15.20 -14.34 29.70
CA THR A 57 -15.54 -15.75 29.51
C THR A 57 -14.73 -16.64 30.46
N THR A 58 -13.42 -16.40 30.60
CA THR A 58 -12.53 -17.15 31.49
C THR A 58 -12.84 -16.90 32.97
N SER A 59 -13.27 -15.69 33.31
CA SER A 59 -13.57 -15.31 34.70
C SER A 59 -14.99 -15.69 35.14
N HIS A 60 -15.76 -16.39 34.29
CA HIS A 60 -17.18 -16.73 34.52
C HIS A 60 -18.05 -15.54 34.94
N LEU A 61 -17.71 -14.33 34.51
CA LEU A 61 -18.52 -13.14 34.76
C LEU A 61 -19.78 -13.23 33.88
N SER A 62 -20.94 -12.86 34.43
CA SER A 62 -22.18 -12.78 33.65
C SER A 62 -21.98 -11.85 32.45
N GLU A 63 -22.63 -12.17 31.32
CA GLU A 63 -22.55 -11.37 30.09
C GLU A 63 -22.83 -9.89 30.43
N THR A 64 -21.78 -9.08 30.49
CA THR A 64 -21.95 -7.63 30.67
C THR A 64 -22.65 -7.12 29.41
N GLY A 65 -23.90 -6.66 29.55
CA GLY A 65 -24.69 -6.11 28.43
C GLY A 65 -23.94 -5.04 27.62
N VAL A 66 -22.97 -4.38 28.24
CA VAL A 66 -22.02 -3.43 27.63
C VAL A 66 -21.16 -4.07 26.54
N ILE A 67 -20.58 -5.25 26.75
CA ILE A 67 -19.74 -5.93 25.75
C ILE A 67 -20.59 -6.42 24.57
N SER A 68 -21.77 -6.94 24.86
CA SER A 68 -22.76 -7.31 23.84
C SER A 68 -23.18 -6.10 22.99
N PHE A 69 -23.37 -4.94 23.61
CA PHE A 69 -23.65 -3.68 22.91
C PHE A 69 -22.48 -3.25 22.00
N PHE A 70 -21.24 -3.22 22.51
CA PHE A 70 -20.08 -2.83 21.71
C PHE A 70 -19.80 -3.79 20.55
N TRP A 71 -20.02 -5.09 20.74
CA TRP A 71 -19.97 -6.08 19.67
C TRP A 71 -21.02 -5.80 18.59
N SER A 72 -22.28 -5.60 18.99
CA SER A 72 -23.38 -5.29 18.07
C SER A 72 -23.09 -3.99 17.29
N TRP A 73 -22.69 -2.94 18.00
CA TRP A 73 -22.35 -1.65 17.42
C TRP A 73 -21.21 -1.77 16.40
N SER A 74 -20.11 -2.41 16.77
CA SER A 74 -18.92 -2.53 15.90
C SER A 74 -19.21 -3.42 14.69
N TYR A 75 -19.93 -4.53 14.89
CA TYR A 75 -20.29 -5.45 13.81
C TYR A 75 -21.23 -4.79 12.80
N TRP A 76 -22.38 -4.26 13.24
CA TRP A 76 -23.36 -3.66 12.34
C TRP A 76 -22.85 -2.39 11.67
N SER A 77 -22.07 -1.57 12.40
CA SER A 77 -21.39 -0.41 11.80
C SER A 77 -20.43 -0.86 10.71
N THR A 78 -19.57 -1.85 10.98
CA THR A 78 -18.62 -2.37 9.99
C THR A 78 -19.36 -2.94 8.78
N PHE A 79 -20.40 -3.74 9.00
CA PHE A 79 -21.21 -4.32 7.93
C PHE A 79 -21.83 -3.25 7.03
N LEU A 80 -22.56 -2.30 7.61
CA LEU A 80 -23.20 -1.20 6.86
C LEU A 80 -22.17 -0.34 6.10
N LEU A 81 -21.04 -0.04 6.74
CA LEU A 81 -19.97 0.73 6.12
C LEU A 81 -19.36 -0.02 4.93
N THR A 82 -19.03 -1.30 5.09
CA THR A 82 -18.35 -2.08 4.05
C THR A 82 -19.21 -2.42 2.84
N TRP A 83 -20.51 -2.63 3.03
CA TRP A 83 -21.43 -3.08 1.98
C TRP A 83 -22.28 -1.96 1.39
N ALA A 84 -22.59 -0.89 2.12
CA ALA A 84 -23.41 0.20 1.58
C ALA A 84 -22.59 1.48 1.40
N VAL A 85 -22.02 2.02 2.48
CA VAL A 85 -21.48 3.39 2.49
C VAL A 85 -20.18 3.50 1.70
N VAL A 86 -19.20 2.63 1.97
CA VAL A 86 -17.88 2.70 1.32
C VAL A 86 -17.97 2.44 -0.19
N PRO A 87 -18.68 1.41 -0.70
CA PRO A 87 -18.83 1.21 -2.15
C PRO A 87 -19.55 2.39 -2.84
N LEU A 88 -20.55 2.98 -2.19
CA LEU A 88 -21.28 4.14 -2.72
C LEU A 88 -20.38 5.38 -2.80
N ILE A 89 -19.57 5.64 -1.77
CA ILE A 89 -18.62 6.76 -1.80
C ILE A 89 -17.50 6.48 -2.81
N GLN A 90 -17.04 5.22 -2.93
CA GLN A 90 -16.01 4.83 -3.88
C GLN A 90 -16.46 5.09 -5.32
N GLY A 91 -17.68 4.65 -5.68
CA GLY A 91 -18.26 4.94 -7.01
C GLY A 91 -18.54 6.42 -7.24
N PHE A 92 -18.88 7.17 -6.18
CA PHE A 92 -19.11 8.61 -6.27
C PHE A 92 -17.80 9.37 -6.55
N GLU A 93 -16.72 8.98 -5.89
CA GLU A 93 -15.39 9.59 -6.06
C GLU A 93 -14.73 9.23 -7.37
N ASP A 94 -15.01 8.05 -7.91
CA ASP A 94 -14.53 7.60 -9.21
C ASP A 94 -15.36 8.16 -10.39
N ALA A 95 -16.58 8.67 -10.16
CA ALA A 95 -17.41 9.29 -11.18
C ALA A 95 -16.85 10.64 -11.66
N GLY A 96 -16.78 10.83 -12.98
CA GLY A 96 -16.33 12.07 -13.63
C GLY A 96 -17.40 13.13 -13.80
N ASP A 97 -18.66 12.81 -13.48
CA ASP A 97 -19.82 13.66 -13.75
C ASP A 97 -19.72 15.03 -13.03
N PHE A 98 -20.36 16.04 -13.59
CA PHE A 98 -20.20 17.42 -13.15
C PHE A 98 -21.12 17.78 -11.99
N THR A 99 -22.29 17.15 -11.88
CA THR A 99 -23.22 17.38 -10.78
C THR A 99 -23.17 16.29 -9.71
N VAL A 100 -23.48 16.65 -8.45
CA VAL A 100 -23.55 15.68 -7.33
C VAL A 100 -24.63 14.62 -7.59
N LYS A 101 -25.75 15.00 -8.22
CA LYS A 101 -26.86 14.10 -8.52
C LYS A 101 -26.47 13.03 -9.53
N GLU A 102 -25.78 13.41 -10.61
CA GLU A 102 -25.28 12.46 -11.61
C GLU A 102 -24.21 11.54 -11.03
N ARG A 103 -23.24 12.09 -10.30
CA ARG A 103 -22.20 11.27 -9.64
C ARG A 103 -22.80 10.21 -8.72
N LEU A 104 -23.85 10.57 -7.96
CA LEU A 104 -24.55 9.63 -7.09
C LEU A 104 -25.34 8.60 -7.91
N LYS A 105 -26.03 9.01 -8.97
CA LYS A 105 -26.74 8.11 -9.89
C LYS A 105 -25.78 7.10 -10.54
N THR A 106 -24.63 7.57 -11.02
CA THR A 106 -23.57 6.75 -11.61
C THR A 106 -23.02 5.77 -10.57
N SER A 107 -22.73 6.22 -9.35
CA SER A 107 -22.28 5.35 -8.26
C SER A 107 -23.30 4.26 -7.90
N ILE A 108 -24.57 4.62 -7.76
CA ILE A 108 -25.65 3.67 -7.49
C ILE A 108 -25.78 2.67 -8.64
N HIS A 109 -25.73 3.14 -9.89
CA HIS A 109 -25.82 2.26 -11.05
C HIS A 109 -24.66 1.25 -11.11
N VAL A 110 -23.42 1.69 -10.93
CA VAL A 110 -22.24 0.81 -10.91
C VAL A 110 -22.33 -0.22 -9.78
N ASN A 111 -22.70 0.23 -8.57
CA ASN A 111 -22.87 -0.68 -7.43
C ASN A 111 -24.04 -1.64 -7.64
N LEU A 112 -25.17 -1.19 -8.20
CA LEU A 112 -26.31 -2.04 -8.52
C LEU A 112 -25.95 -3.10 -9.54
N VAL A 113 -25.20 -2.75 -10.59
CA VAL A 113 -24.69 -3.71 -11.58
C VAL A 113 -23.76 -4.72 -10.90
N PHE A 114 -22.85 -4.27 -10.04
CA PHE A 114 -21.99 -5.17 -9.27
C PHE A 114 -22.81 -6.15 -8.41
N TYR A 115 -23.80 -5.65 -7.67
CA TYR A 115 -24.67 -6.50 -6.85
C TYR A 115 -25.57 -7.42 -7.67
N LEU A 116 -26.01 -7.00 -8.86
CA LEU A 116 -26.77 -7.83 -9.78
C LEU A 116 -25.91 -8.98 -10.30
N VAL A 117 -24.66 -8.71 -10.69
CA VAL A 117 -23.71 -9.75 -11.14
C VAL A 117 -23.39 -10.73 -10.01
N VAL A 118 -23.08 -10.24 -8.80
CA VAL A 118 -22.84 -11.12 -7.64
C VAL A 118 -24.10 -11.91 -7.28
N GLY A 119 -25.26 -11.25 -7.35
CA GLY A 119 -26.57 -11.86 -7.09
C GLY A 119 -26.96 -12.91 -8.12
N SER A 120 -26.63 -12.72 -9.40
CA SER A 120 -26.92 -13.70 -10.46
C SER A 120 -26.03 -14.93 -10.35
N ILE A 121 -24.75 -14.75 -9.99
CA ILE A 121 -23.83 -15.86 -9.65
C ILE A 121 -24.36 -16.62 -8.43
N GLY A 122 -24.80 -15.90 -7.39
CA GLY A 122 -25.41 -16.50 -6.20
C GLY A 122 -26.69 -17.27 -6.51
N LEU A 123 -27.57 -16.72 -7.36
CA LEU A 123 -28.80 -17.36 -7.81
C LEU A 123 -28.52 -18.61 -8.64
N PHE A 124 -27.54 -18.57 -9.54
CA PHE A 124 -27.11 -19.75 -10.28
C PHE A 124 -26.59 -20.85 -9.35
N GLY A 125 -25.76 -20.49 -8.36
CA GLY A 125 -25.31 -21.41 -7.31
C GLY A 125 -26.47 -22.01 -6.50
N LEU A 126 -27.49 -21.21 -6.20
CA LEU A 126 -28.70 -21.66 -5.52
C LEU A 126 -29.52 -22.66 -6.36
N ILE A 127 -29.73 -22.36 -7.65
CA ILE A 127 -30.45 -23.25 -8.57
C ILE A 127 -29.72 -24.59 -8.69
N LEU A 128 -28.39 -24.56 -8.81
CA LEU A 128 -27.55 -25.76 -8.85
C LEU A 128 -27.71 -26.58 -7.56
N LEU A 129 -27.69 -25.94 -6.39
CA LEU A 129 -27.90 -26.61 -5.10
C LEU A 129 -29.26 -27.30 -5.03
N ILE A 130 -30.33 -26.60 -5.42
CA ILE A 130 -31.70 -27.17 -5.45
C ILE A 130 -31.78 -28.33 -6.44
N ALA A 131 -31.12 -28.24 -7.61
CA ALA A 131 -31.06 -29.35 -8.55
C ALA A 131 -30.29 -30.57 -7.98
N MET A 132 -29.30 -30.33 -7.12
CA MET A 132 -28.54 -31.36 -6.40
C MET A 132 -29.21 -31.84 -5.10
N HIS A 133 -30.42 -31.37 -4.77
CA HIS A 133 -31.13 -31.66 -3.51
C HIS A 133 -31.40 -33.16 -3.26
N LYS A 134 -31.25 -34.03 -4.27
CA LYS A 134 -31.27 -35.49 -4.05
C LYS A 134 -30.11 -35.99 -3.16
N ILE A 135 -29.07 -35.19 -2.94
CA ILE A 135 -27.85 -35.56 -2.20
C ILE A 135 -27.75 -34.82 -0.85
N TRP A 136 -28.61 -33.81 -0.58
CA TRP A 136 -28.45 -32.91 0.57
C TRP A 136 -29.79 -32.62 1.30
N HIS A 137 -29.85 -32.96 2.59
CA HIS A 137 -30.98 -32.69 3.52
C HIS A 137 -30.86 -31.41 4.39
N GLY A 138 -29.99 -30.46 4.06
CA GLY A 138 -29.68 -29.30 4.89
C GLY A 138 -30.30 -28.02 4.35
N GLY A 139 -30.66 -27.09 5.25
CA GLY A 139 -31.30 -25.84 4.87
C GLY A 139 -30.39 -24.95 4.02
N VAL A 140 -30.94 -24.40 2.94
CA VAL A 140 -30.27 -23.46 2.01
C VAL A 140 -29.58 -22.31 2.74
N LEU A 141 -30.24 -21.76 3.78
CA LEU A 141 -29.70 -20.67 4.58
C LEU A 141 -28.47 -21.09 5.40
N GLY A 142 -28.47 -22.31 5.94
CA GLY A 142 -27.33 -22.89 6.64
C GLY A 142 -26.14 -23.12 5.71
N PHE A 143 -26.40 -23.56 4.47
CA PHE A 143 -25.37 -23.69 3.45
C PHE A 143 -24.74 -22.35 3.05
N ALA A 144 -25.57 -21.34 2.75
CA ALA A 144 -25.09 -20.02 2.37
C ALA A 144 -24.22 -19.39 3.47
N MET A 145 -24.62 -19.55 4.74
CA MET A 145 -23.81 -19.13 5.89
C MET A 145 -22.48 -19.89 5.98
N ALA A 146 -22.49 -21.22 5.81
CA ALA A 146 -21.29 -22.03 5.84
C ALA A 146 -20.31 -21.68 4.71
N CYS A 147 -20.78 -21.49 3.48
CA CYS A 147 -19.93 -21.09 2.35
C CYS A 147 -19.33 -19.70 2.51
N SER A 148 -20.13 -18.72 2.95
CA SER A 148 -19.65 -17.36 3.18
C SER A 148 -18.53 -17.33 4.22
N ASN A 149 -18.71 -18.06 5.33
CA ASN A 149 -17.69 -18.14 6.37
C ASN A 149 -16.44 -18.91 5.90
N THR A 150 -16.63 -20.05 5.21
CA THR A 150 -15.53 -20.85 4.64
C THR A 150 -14.67 -20.00 3.72
N PHE A 151 -15.27 -19.21 2.83
CA PHE A 151 -14.53 -18.32 1.94
C PHE A 151 -13.70 -17.28 2.70
N GLY A 152 -14.30 -16.64 3.72
CA GLY A 152 -13.62 -15.66 4.58
C GLY A 152 -12.46 -16.26 5.36
N LEU A 153 -12.65 -17.47 5.90
CA LEU A 153 -11.60 -18.22 6.58
C LEU A 153 -10.49 -18.60 5.61
N VAL A 154 -10.81 -19.33 4.54
CA VAL A 154 -9.83 -19.78 3.51
C VAL A 154 -8.95 -18.64 3.03
N THR A 155 -9.58 -17.53 2.61
CA THR A 155 -8.86 -16.36 2.12
C THR A 155 -8.00 -15.74 3.23
N GLY A 156 -8.56 -15.65 4.45
CA GLY A 156 -7.85 -15.20 5.64
C GLY A 156 -6.60 -16.04 5.97
N ALA A 157 -6.66 -17.38 5.91
CA ALA A 157 -5.49 -18.24 6.12
C ALA A 157 -4.41 -18.04 5.07
N PHE A 158 -4.77 -18.01 3.79
CA PHE A 158 -3.76 -17.86 2.75
C PHE A 158 -3.01 -16.53 2.91
N LEU A 159 -3.76 -15.45 3.21
CA LEU A 159 -3.16 -14.16 3.55
C LEU A 159 -2.34 -14.23 4.84
N LEU A 160 -2.84 -14.84 5.90
CA LEU A 160 -2.13 -15.00 7.17
C LEU A 160 -0.84 -15.80 6.99
N GLY A 161 -0.89 -16.98 6.39
CA GLY A 161 0.25 -17.87 6.16
C GLY A 161 1.35 -17.24 5.31
N PHE A 162 0.98 -16.49 4.27
CA PHE A 162 1.96 -15.69 3.52
C PHE A 162 2.61 -14.63 4.41
N GLY A 163 1.85 -13.92 5.24
CA GLY A 163 2.36 -12.86 6.11
C GLY A 163 3.27 -13.40 7.22
N LEU A 164 2.92 -14.55 7.81
CA LEU A 164 3.70 -15.24 8.84
C LEU A 164 5.09 -15.62 8.33
N SER A 165 5.22 -16.01 7.06
CA SER A 165 6.52 -16.38 6.47
C SER A 165 7.29 -15.17 5.93
N GLU A 166 6.63 -14.23 5.25
CA GLU A 166 7.29 -13.14 4.54
C GLU A 166 7.74 -11.98 5.43
N ILE A 167 7.01 -11.65 6.51
CA ILE A 167 7.39 -10.55 7.41
C ILE A 167 8.76 -10.77 8.07
N PRO A 168 9.02 -11.88 8.80
CA PRO A 168 10.31 -12.07 9.45
C PRO A 168 11.45 -12.18 8.43
N LYS A 169 11.23 -12.86 7.30
CA LYS A 169 12.19 -12.93 6.19
C LYS A 169 12.52 -11.54 5.63
N SER A 170 11.50 -10.73 5.37
CA SER A 170 11.65 -9.38 4.82
C SER A 170 12.43 -8.47 5.76
N ILE A 171 12.14 -8.50 7.06
CA ILE A 171 12.88 -7.71 8.06
C ILE A 171 14.34 -8.17 8.16
N TRP A 172 14.58 -9.49 8.15
CA TRP A 172 15.93 -10.05 8.18
C TRP A 172 16.75 -9.65 6.94
N ARG A 173 16.17 -9.78 5.75
CA ARG A 173 16.81 -9.39 4.48
C ARG A 173 17.08 -7.88 4.41
N ASN A 174 16.14 -7.05 4.87
CA ASN A 174 16.31 -5.59 4.92
C ASN A 174 17.34 -5.11 5.95
N ALA A 175 17.78 -5.97 6.88
CA ALA A 175 18.84 -5.67 7.82
C ALA A 175 20.24 -5.77 7.19
N ASP A 176 20.38 -6.47 6.06
CA ASP A 176 21.61 -6.47 5.27
C ASP A 176 21.63 -5.26 4.33
N TRP A 177 22.68 -4.44 4.44
CA TRP A 177 22.83 -3.24 3.62
C TRP A 177 23.05 -3.59 2.15
N THR A 178 23.78 -4.66 1.84
CA THR A 178 24.11 -5.04 0.47
C THR A 178 22.86 -5.47 -0.29
N THR A 179 22.10 -6.40 0.29
CA THR A 179 20.81 -6.86 -0.26
C THR A 179 19.84 -5.69 -0.40
N ARG A 180 19.73 -4.84 0.63
CA ARG A 180 18.82 -3.70 0.59
C ARG A 180 19.20 -2.69 -0.50
N GLN A 181 20.49 -2.45 -0.73
CA GLN A 181 20.94 -1.55 -1.78
C GLN A 181 20.65 -2.13 -3.18
N LYS A 182 20.84 -3.44 -3.37
CA LYS A 182 20.43 -4.13 -4.61
C LYS A 182 18.93 -3.97 -4.88
N VAL A 183 18.09 -4.29 -3.89
CA VAL A 183 16.63 -4.15 -4.01
C VAL A 183 16.24 -2.71 -4.33
N LEU A 184 16.82 -1.72 -3.63
CA LEU A 184 16.53 -0.32 -3.90
C LEU A 184 16.97 0.12 -5.30
N SER A 185 18.12 -0.35 -5.80
CA SER A 185 18.57 -0.02 -7.16
C SER A 185 17.56 -0.47 -8.22
N HIS A 186 17.06 -1.70 -8.11
CA HIS A 186 16.07 -2.22 -9.04
C HIS A 186 14.70 -1.53 -8.91
N GLN A 187 14.28 -1.22 -7.67
CA GLN A 187 13.04 -0.48 -7.46
C GLN A 187 13.10 0.93 -8.03
N ILE A 188 14.24 1.62 -7.92
CA ILE A 188 14.43 2.94 -8.54
C ILE A 188 14.30 2.84 -10.06
N SER A 189 14.96 1.87 -10.69
CA SER A 189 14.88 1.62 -12.13
C SER A 189 13.42 1.36 -12.56
N LYS A 190 12.76 0.38 -11.94
CA LYS A 190 11.35 0.03 -12.21
C LYS A 190 10.39 1.20 -12.00
N MET A 191 10.57 2.00 -10.94
CA MET A 191 9.72 3.16 -10.68
C MET A 191 10.01 4.32 -11.63
N ALA A 192 11.24 4.49 -12.11
CA ALA A 192 11.58 5.49 -13.10
C ALA A 192 10.84 5.24 -14.42
N VAL A 193 10.81 3.98 -14.89
CA VAL A 193 10.04 3.58 -16.08
C VAL A 193 8.55 3.85 -15.90
N LYS A 194 7.95 3.39 -14.79
CA LYS A 194 6.52 3.64 -14.52
C LYS A 194 6.17 5.11 -14.38
N LEU A 195 7.11 5.93 -13.88
CA LEU A 195 6.92 7.38 -13.78
C LEU A 195 6.94 8.04 -15.16
N ASP A 196 7.81 7.58 -16.07
CA ASP A 196 7.85 8.04 -17.46
C ASP A 196 6.54 7.69 -18.20
N ASP A 197 6.10 6.43 -18.09
CA ASP A 197 4.82 5.97 -18.67
C ASP A 197 3.63 6.83 -18.16
N ALA A 198 3.56 7.07 -16.85
CA ALA A 198 2.51 7.87 -16.25
C ALA A 198 2.62 9.36 -16.62
N HIS A 199 3.84 9.88 -16.83
CA HIS A 199 4.05 11.23 -17.32
C HIS A 199 3.56 11.39 -18.77
N GLN A 200 3.80 10.38 -19.62
CA GLN A 200 3.31 10.35 -20.99
C GLN A 200 1.78 10.30 -21.03
N GLU A 201 1.16 9.43 -20.22
CA GLU A 201 -0.30 9.30 -20.14
C GLU A 201 -0.97 10.61 -19.68
N LEU A 202 -0.42 11.25 -18.65
CA LEU A 202 -0.91 12.56 -18.20
C LEU A 202 -0.72 13.64 -19.26
N SER A 203 0.41 13.65 -19.96
CA SER A 203 0.67 14.61 -21.03
C SER A 203 -0.32 14.43 -22.20
N ASN A 204 -0.60 13.19 -22.59
CA ASN A 204 -1.60 12.88 -23.62
C ASN A 204 -2.99 13.38 -23.20
N ALA A 205 -3.44 13.07 -21.98
CA ALA A 205 -4.73 13.53 -21.47
C ALA A 205 -4.84 15.07 -21.42
N ILE A 206 -3.74 15.77 -21.09
CA ILE A 206 -3.68 17.24 -21.13
C ILE A 206 -3.78 17.77 -22.56
N VAL A 207 -3.06 17.16 -23.51
CA VAL A 207 -3.07 17.57 -24.92
C VAL A 207 -4.46 17.36 -25.52
N VAL A 208 -5.10 16.22 -25.26
CA VAL A 208 -6.49 15.94 -25.65
C VAL A 208 -7.42 17.01 -25.09
N ALA A 209 -7.37 17.28 -23.78
CA ALA A 209 -8.21 18.30 -23.17
C ALA A 209 -7.96 19.70 -23.79
N GLN A 210 -6.71 20.07 -24.02
CA GLN A 210 -6.39 21.35 -24.68
C GLN A 210 -6.89 21.41 -26.13
N ALA A 211 -6.80 20.31 -26.87
CA ALA A 211 -7.28 20.22 -28.24
C ALA A 211 -8.82 20.31 -28.30
N THR A 212 -9.53 19.58 -27.44
CA THR A 212 -10.99 19.67 -27.27
C THR A 212 -11.43 21.10 -26.89
N SER A 213 -10.72 21.78 -25.98
CA SER A 213 -11.05 23.18 -25.60
C SER A 213 -10.91 24.16 -26.77
N LYS A 214 -9.91 23.93 -27.63
CA LYS A 214 -9.64 24.76 -28.82
C LYS A 214 -10.64 24.52 -29.94
N GLN A 215 -11.07 23.29 -30.16
CA GLN A 215 -12.06 22.94 -31.18
C GLN A 215 -13.47 23.44 -30.81
N MET A 216 -13.78 23.49 -29.50
CA MET A 216 -15.09 23.89 -29.02
C MET A 216 -15.37 25.38 -29.17
N SER A 217 -16.50 25.71 -29.82
CA SER A 217 -16.98 27.09 -29.96
C SER A 217 -17.34 27.72 -28.60
N LYS A 218 -17.19 29.04 -28.46
CA LYS A 218 -17.58 29.76 -27.23
C LYS A 218 -19.08 29.68 -26.92
N ARG A 219 -19.92 29.35 -27.90
CA ARG A 219 -21.39 29.24 -27.76
C ARG A 219 -21.88 27.80 -27.57
N ASP A 220 -20.97 26.85 -27.47
CA ASP A 220 -21.31 25.43 -27.32
C ASP A 220 -22.02 25.17 -25.97
N PRO A 221 -23.16 24.44 -25.95
CA PRO A 221 -23.79 23.99 -24.72
C PRO A 221 -22.84 23.25 -23.74
N LEU A 222 -21.80 22.58 -24.25
CA LEU A 222 -20.82 21.85 -23.44
C LEU A 222 -19.69 22.73 -22.89
N ARG A 223 -19.62 24.01 -23.29
CA ARG A 223 -18.57 24.95 -22.85
C ARG A 223 -18.46 25.11 -21.33
N PRO A 224 -19.57 25.17 -20.54
CA PRO A 224 -19.46 25.24 -19.09
C PRO A 224 -18.75 24.03 -18.47
N TYR A 225 -18.95 22.83 -19.01
CA TYR A 225 -18.25 21.61 -18.58
C TYR A 225 -16.77 21.66 -18.92
N MET A 226 -16.44 22.14 -20.11
CA MET A 226 -15.04 22.31 -20.52
C MET A 226 -14.31 23.35 -19.67
N ASN A 227 -14.98 24.45 -19.27
CA ASN A 227 -14.41 25.44 -18.37
C ASN A 227 -14.02 24.84 -17.00
N ILE A 228 -14.74 23.82 -16.51
CA ILE A 228 -14.38 23.10 -15.28
C ILE A 228 -13.07 22.31 -15.50
N ILE A 229 -12.91 21.67 -16.66
CA ILE A 229 -11.70 20.94 -17.04
C ILE A 229 -10.52 21.92 -17.20
N ASP A 230 -10.72 23.05 -17.88
CA ASP A 230 -9.71 24.10 -18.06
C ASP A 230 -9.27 24.71 -16.71
N ASN A 231 -10.21 24.92 -15.78
CA ASN A 231 -9.88 25.35 -14.42
C ASN A 231 -9.05 24.30 -13.67
N MET A 232 -9.34 23.01 -13.86
CA MET A 232 -8.57 21.92 -13.26
C MET A 232 -7.14 21.85 -13.83
N LEU A 233 -6.97 22.05 -15.14
CA LEU A 233 -5.67 22.15 -15.79
C LEU A 233 -4.88 23.37 -15.26
N THR A 234 -5.55 24.53 -15.18
CA THR A 234 -4.93 25.76 -14.67
C THR A 234 -4.46 25.58 -13.22
N GLN A 235 -5.27 24.94 -12.38
CA GLN A 235 -4.89 24.62 -11.01
C GLN A 235 -3.69 23.65 -10.98
N MET A 236 -3.67 22.64 -11.84
CA MET A 236 -2.56 21.68 -11.93
C MET A 236 -1.23 22.37 -12.27
N PHE A 237 -1.21 23.27 -13.26
CA PHE A 237 -0.01 24.00 -13.65
C PHE A 237 0.44 25.03 -12.61
N ARG A 238 -0.48 25.55 -11.79
CA ARG A 238 -0.12 26.42 -10.65
C ARG A 238 0.56 25.64 -9.54
N GLU A 239 0.14 24.39 -9.31
CA GLU A 239 0.68 23.53 -8.26
C GLU A 239 2.03 22.91 -8.63
N ASP A 240 2.21 22.52 -9.90
CA ASP A 240 3.47 22.00 -10.43
C ASP A 240 3.88 22.75 -11.71
N PRO A 241 4.48 23.95 -11.60
CA PRO A 241 4.92 24.73 -12.75
C PRO A 241 6.10 24.09 -13.49
N SER A 242 6.77 23.10 -12.86
CA SER A 242 7.86 22.35 -13.49
C SER A 242 7.35 21.31 -14.50
N PHE A 243 6.08 20.93 -14.40
CA PHE A 243 5.46 19.98 -15.30
C PHE A 243 5.27 20.59 -16.70
N LYS A 244 6.01 20.08 -17.68
CA LYS A 244 5.85 20.44 -19.09
C LYS A 244 5.17 19.30 -19.82
N PRO A 245 3.92 19.49 -20.32
CA PRO A 245 3.25 18.46 -21.10
C PRO A 245 4.05 18.21 -22.37
N GLN A 246 4.38 16.95 -22.62
CA GLN A 246 5.08 16.53 -23.82
C GLN A 246 4.07 16.00 -24.83
N GLY A 247 4.16 16.43 -26.10
CA GLY A 247 3.32 15.89 -27.16
C GLY A 247 3.71 14.44 -27.47
N GLY A 248 2.88 13.48 -27.06
CA GLY A 248 2.96 12.06 -27.41
C GLY A 248 1.82 11.66 -28.35
N ARG A 249 2.05 10.62 -29.17
CA ARG A 249 1.17 10.07 -30.23
C ARG A 249 -0.32 10.13 -29.86
N LEU A 250 -1.03 11.13 -30.38
CA LEU A 250 -2.50 11.15 -30.38
C LEU A 250 -2.98 10.01 -31.29
N GLY A 251 -3.74 9.07 -30.75
CA GLY A 251 -4.47 8.09 -31.53
C GLY A 251 -5.67 8.74 -32.22
N GLU A 252 -6.13 8.14 -33.33
CA GLU A 252 -7.27 8.64 -34.12
C GLU A 252 -8.58 8.68 -33.31
N ASN A 253 -8.70 7.82 -32.28
CA ASN A 253 -9.86 7.74 -31.39
C ASN A 253 -9.78 8.66 -30.15
N ASP A 254 -8.67 9.38 -29.94
CA ASP A 254 -8.46 10.18 -28.72
C ASP A 254 -9.13 11.57 -28.78
N MET A 255 -9.83 11.90 -29.87
CA MET A 255 -10.40 13.23 -30.11
C MET A 255 -11.93 13.32 -30.01
N ASP A 256 -12.66 12.20 -29.84
CA ASP A 256 -14.13 12.15 -29.84
C ASP A 256 -14.78 12.50 -28.48
N TYR A 257 -14.28 13.54 -27.80
CA TYR A 257 -14.78 13.94 -26.48
C TYR A 257 -15.83 15.05 -26.51
N ASP A 258 -16.11 15.66 -27.67
CA ASP A 258 -16.98 16.83 -27.85
C ASP A 258 -18.45 16.48 -28.19
N THR A 259 -18.82 15.21 -28.11
CA THR A 259 -20.13 14.72 -28.59
C THR A 259 -21.24 14.83 -27.55
N ASP A 260 -20.95 14.59 -26.27
CA ASP A 260 -21.97 14.54 -25.22
C ASP A 260 -21.45 14.87 -23.80
N GLU A 261 -22.36 15.08 -22.85
CA GLU A 261 -21.98 15.32 -21.45
C GLU A 261 -21.20 14.15 -20.85
N LYS A 262 -21.49 12.90 -21.28
CA LYS A 262 -20.78 11.72 -20.77
C LYS A 262 -19.35 11.66 -21.28
N SER A 263 -19.08 12.01 -22.53
CA SER A 263 -17.71 12.10 -23.05
C SER A 263 -16.90 13.19 -22.36
N MET A 264 -17.50 14.33 -22.02
CA MET A 264 -16.84 15.33 -21.14
C MET A 264 -16.56 14.77 -19.74
N ALA A 265 -17.48 13.98 -19.18
CA ALA A 265 -17.29 13.33 -17.89
C ALA A 265 -16.20 12.24 -17.96
N THR A 266 -16.08 11.48 -19.06
CA THR A 266 -14.99 10.50 -19.25
C THR A 266 -13.65 11.18 -19.41
N LEU A 267 -13.56 12.29 -20.17
CA LEU A 267 -12.34 13.10 -20.29
C LEU A 267 -11.89 13.61 -18.93
N ARG A 268 -12.81 14.20 -18.14
CA ARG A 268 -12.50 14.67 -16.78
C ARG A 268 -12.04 13.54 -15.86
N ARG A 269 -12.70 12.37 -15.93
CA ARG A 269 -12.32 11.17 -15.14
C ARG A 269 -10.94 10.66 -15.54
N HIS A 270 -10.65 10.59 -16.83
CA HIS A 270 -9.36 10.15 -17.38
C HIS A 270 -8.23 11.09 -16.94
N LEU A 271 -8.41 12.40 -17.13
CA LEU A 271 -7.43 13.41 -16.70
C LEU A 271 -7.20 13.37 -15.18
N ARG A 272 -8.25 13.19 -14.36
CA ARG A 272 -8.11 13.04 -12.90
C ARG A 272 -7.31 11.79 -12.54
N ARG A 273 -7.61 10.65 -13.17
CA ARG A 273 -6.89 9.38 -12.93
C ARG A 273 -5.43 9.49 -13.33
N ALA A 274 -5.14 9.96 -14.54
CA ALA A 274 -3.76 10.13 -15.03
C ALA A 274 -2.95 11.05 -14.11
N ARG A 275 -3.56 12.14 -13.62
CA ARG A 275 -2.93 13.04 -12.65
C ARG A 275 -2.62 12.32 -11.33
N GLU A 276 -3.59 11.61 -10.77
CA GLU A 276 -3.41 10.86 -9.52
C GLU A 276 -2.32 9.79 -9.65
N GLU A 277 -2.24 9.10 -10.80
CA GLU A 277 -1.21 8.09 -11.06
C GLU A 277 0.19 8.68 -11.21
N TYR A 278 0.34 9.80 -11.93
CA TYR A 278 1.61 10.52 -12.05
C TYR A 278 2.16 10.94 -10.68
N TYR A 279 1.35 11.63 -9.85
CA TYR A 279 1.80 12.05 -8.51
C TYR A 279 2.07 10.87 -7.57
N ARG A 280 1.32 9.77 -7.72
CA ARG A 280 1.57 8.52 -6.99
C ARG A 280 2.95 7.96 -7.33
N TYR A 281 3.26 7.76 -8.62
CA TYR A 281 4.55 7.23 -9.04
C TYR A 281 5.70 8.20 -8.73
N LYS A 282 5.49 9.52 -8.85
CA LYS A 282 6.47 10.55 -8.47
C LYS A 282 6.85 10.44 -6.99
N SER A 283 5.85 10.28 -6.12
CA SER A 283 6.07 10.12 -4.67
C SER A 283 6.75 8.79 -4.31
N GLN A 284 6.34 7.69 -4.96
CA GLN A 284 6.99 6.38 -4.76
C GLN A 284 8.46 6.41 -5.19
N TYR A 285 8.73 6.94 -6.38
CA TYR A 285 10.07 7.13 -6.91
C TYR A 285 10.93 7.95 -5.93
N MET A 286 10.45 9.15 -5.52
CA MET A 286 11.16 10.01 -4.57
C MET A 286 11.42 9.28 -3.24
N THR A 287 10.45 8.50 -2.74
CA THR A 287 10.62 7.72 -1.51
C THR A 287 11.71 6.66 -1.64
N TYR A 288 11.81 5.95 -2.76
CA TYR A 288 12.85 4.95 -2.98
C TYR A 288 14.23 5.59 -3.16
N VAL A 289 14.32 6.69 -3.92
CA VAL A 289 15.57 7.45 -4.07
C VAL A 289 16.05 7.97 -2.72
N MET A 290 15.18 8.60 -1.93
CA MET A 290 15.52 9.07 -0.58
C MET A 290 15.98 7.93 0.33
N LYS A 291 15.31 6.78 0.31
CA LYS A 291 15.74 5.59 1.07
C LYS A 291 17.09 5.04 0.62
N ALA A 292 17.39 5.11 -0.68
CA ALA A 292 18.67 4.67 -1.24
C ALA A 292 19.81 5.62 -0.89
N LEU A 293 19.58 6.94 -0.98
CA LEU A 293 20.55 7.95 -0.57
C LEU A 293 20.85 7.87 0.94
N GLU A 294 19.82 7.73 1.78
CA GLU A 294 20.02 7.52 3.23
C GLU A 294 20.83 6.25 3.52
N LEU A 295 20.60 5.17 2.76
CA LEU A 295 21.33 3.92 2.91
C LEU A 295 22.79 4.08 2.48
N GLU A 296 23.04 4.73 1.34
CA GLU A 296 24.39 5.00 0.82
C GLU A 296 25.20 5.86 1.80
N ASP A 297 24.58 6.91 2.37
CA ASP A 297 25.19 7.73 3.41
C ASP A 297 25.49 6.90 4.67
N THR A 298 24.59 6.00 5.07
CA THR A 298 24.82 5.12 6.23
C THR A 298 26.01 4.19 5.99
N VAL A 299 26.13 3.60 4.80
CA VAL A 299 27.26 2.72 4.43
C VAL A 299 28.58 3.51 4.39
N LYS A 300 28.61 4.67 3.73
CA LYS A 300 29.81 5.53 3.65
C LYS A 300 30.29 5.98 5.04
N ASN A 301 29.37 6.38 5.92
CA ASN A 301 29.72 6.79 7.28
C ASN A 301 30.24 5.62 8.11
N TYR A 302 29.69 4.41 7.93
CA TYR A 302 30.17 3.22 8.62
C TYR A 302 31.59 2.85 8.18
N GLU A 303 31.88 2.87 6.88
CA GLU A 303 33.21 2.61 6.33
C GLU A 303 34.23 3.66 6.78
N ARG A 304 33.83 4.94 6.85
CA ARG A 304 34.67 6.07 7.24
C ARG A 304 34.74 6.34 8.74
N ARG A 305 34.23 5.42 9.59
CA ARG A 305 34.08 5.59 11.05
C ARG A 305 35.31 6.14 11.76
N SER A 306 36.51 5.68 11.41
CA SER A 306 37.77 6.12 12.01
C SER A 306 38.16 7.54 11.60
N SER A 307 37.83 7.94 10.37
CA SER A 307 38.17 9.26 9.82
C SER A 307 37.18 10.37 10.21
N THR A 308 35.90 10.04 10.41
CA THR A 308 34.85 11.02 10.74
C THR A 308 34.66 11.23 12.25
N GLY A 309 35.42 10.50 13.08
CA GLY A 309 35.33 10.60 14.54
C GLY A 309 33.93 10.24 15.08
N TRP A 310 33.28 9.22 14.50
CA TRP A 310 31.94 8.75 14.90
C TRP A 310 30.82 9.80 14.76
N LYS A 311 30.96 10.74 13.83
CA LYS A 311 29.90 11.71 13.49
C LYS A 311 29.17 11.28 12.22
N TYR A 312 27.85 11.36 12.23
CA TYR A 312 27.03 11.09 11.05
C TYR A 312 27.02 12.31 10.11
N VAL A 313 27.58 12.17 8.92
CA VAL A 313 27.56 13.21 7.88
C VAL A 313 26.56 12.81 6.80
N SER A 314 25.51 13.60 6.60
CA SER A 314 24.53 13.36 5.53
C SER A 314 24.64 14.39 4.43
N THR A 315 24.49 13.98 3.18
CA THR A 315 24.34 14.91 2.06
C THR A 315 22.94 15.51 1.98
N LEU A 316 21.95 14.91 2.64
CA LEU A 316 20.55 15.34 2.61
C LEU A 316 20.22 16.44 3.63
N ARG A 317 21.14 16.76 4.55
CA ARG A 317 20.90 17.70 5.64
C ARG A 317 22.12 18.60 5.85
N HIS A 318 21.86 19.89 6.09
CA HIS A 318 22.91 20.84 6.47
C HIS A 318 23.60 20.44 7.79
N PRO A 319 24.92 20.63 7.90
CA PRO A 319 25.67 20.29 9.11
C PRO A 319 25.12 21.05 10.33
N ARG A 320 24.85 20.33 11.43
CA ARG A 320 24.40 20.94 12.69
C ARG A 320 25.56 21.68 13.34
N SER A 321 25.39 22.97 13.64
CA SER A 321 26.38 23.76 14.36
C SER A 321 26.24 23.60 15.89
N GLY A 322 27.36 23.54 16.62
CA GLY A 322 27.42 23.53 18.09
C GLY A 322 27.73 22.18 18.76
N LYS A 323 28.05 22.21 20.06
CA LYS A 323 28.39 21.01 20.87
C LYS A 323 27.23 20.02 20.98
N LEU A 324 26.00 20.51 21.11
CA LEU A 324 24.78 19.68 21.09
C LEU A 324 24.54 19.02 19.73
N GLY A 325 24.88 19.71 18.63
CA GLY A 325 24.86 19.14 17.28
C GLY A 325 25.78 17.93 17.17
N SER A 326 27.02 18.05 17.68
CA SER A 326 27.97 16.94 17.68
C SER A 326 27.51 15.73 18.47
N ILE A 327 26.83 15.91 19.62
CA ILE A 327 26.28 14.79 20.42
C ILE A 327 25.13 14.12 19.67
N LEU A 328 24.23 14.91 19.07
CA LEU A 328 23.14 14.39 18.26
C LEU A 328 23.64 13.61 17.04
N ASP A 329 24.73 14.06 16.41
CA ASP A 329 25.31 13.38 15.24
C ASP A 329 25.99 12.05 15.64
N THR A 330 26.59 11.98 16.84
CA THR A 330 27.11 10.71 17.39
C THR A 330 25.99 9.75 17.78
N LEU A 331 24.92 10.26 18.41
CA LEU A 331 23.73 9.45 18.71
C LEU A 331 23.05 8.94 17.45
N GLU A 332 22.93 9.78 16.42
CA GLU A 332 22.37 9.44 15.12
C GLU A 332 23.24 8.39 14.40
N PHE A 333 24.57 8.50 14.50
CA PHE A 333 25.50 7.48 14.01
C PHE A 333 25.28 6.13 14.71
N ILE A 334 25.25 6.11 16.04
CA ILE A 334 25.03 4.88 16.82
C ILE A 334 23.67 4.26 16.47
N TRP A 335 22.62 5.09 16.40
CA TRP A 335 21.27 4.64 16.06
C TRP A 335 21.21 4.04 14.65
N ARG A 336 21.63 4.78 13.62
CA ARG A 336 21.47 4.40 12.21
C ARG A 336 22.44 3.31 11.77
N CYS A 337 23.71 3.40 12.17
CA CYS A 337 24.76 2.52 11.66
C CYS A 337 24.93 1.23 12.48
N ILE A 338 24.55 1.22 13.76
CA ILE A 338 24.75 0.05 14.65
C ILE A 338 23.41 -0.48 15.14
N LEU A 339 22.69 0.30 15.96
CA LEU A 339 21.56 -0.21 16.72
C LEU A 339 20.39 -0.65 15.84
N ARG A 340 20.09 0.09 14.76
CA ARG A 340 19.02 -0.24 13.81
C ARG A 340 19.18 -1.63 13.20
N LYS A 341 20.40 -2.01 12.81
CA LYS A 341 20.68 -3.33 12.20
C LYS A 341 20.45 -4.46 13.20
N HIS A 342 20.95 -4.31 14.43
CA HIS A 342 20.75 -5.30 15.49
C HIS A 342 19.28 -5.41 15.91
N LEU A 343 18.60 -4.28 16.08
CA LEU A 343 17.18 -4.24 16.44
C LEU A 343 16.30 -4.90 15.38
N GLN A 344 16.57 -4.68 14.09
CA GLN A 344 15.85 -5.36 13.00
C GLN A 344 16.08 -6.87 13.02
N LYS A 345 17.30 -7.34 13.27
CA LYS A 345 17.59 -8.79 13.38
C LYS A 345 16.89 -9.43 14.58
N VAL A 346 16.96 -8.79 15.75
CA VAL A 346 16.25 -9.27 16.97
C VAL A 346 14.75 -9.30 16.72
N LEU A 347 14.19 -8.25 16.14
CA LEU A 347 12.77 -8.19 15.80
C LEU A 347 12.36 -9.30 14.82
N ALA A 348 13.18 -9.58 13.79
CA ALA A 348 12.92 -10.67 12.85
C ALA A 348 12.91 -12.04 13.55
N ILE A 349 13.82 -12.28 14.50
CA ILE A 349 13.87 -13.53 15.29
C ILE A 349 12.62 -13.63 16.17
N VAL A 350 12.27 -12.57 16.92
CA VAL A 350 11.09 -12.56 17.79
C VAL A 350 9.81 -12.81 16.98
N LEU A 351 9.65 -12.13 15.85
CA LEU A 351 8.49 -12.32 14.98
C LEU A 351 8.48 -13.74 14.37
N GLY A 352 9.63 -14.29 14.00
CA GLY A 352 9.74 -15.67 13.51
C GLY A 352 9.35 -16.72 14.56
N ILE A 353 9.73 -16.52 15.82
CA ILE A 353 9.28 -17.37 16.95
C ILE A 353 7.77 -17.26 17.13
N MET A 354 7.21 -16.04 17.06
CA MET A 354 5.76 -15.82 17.12
C MET A 354 5.04 -16.51 15.96
N SER A 355 5.59 -16.46 14.74
CA SER A 355 5.01 -17.17 13.58
C SER A 355 5.00 -18.67 13.80
N ALA A 356 6.11 -19.23 14.28
CA ALA A 356 6.22 -20.66 14.58
C ALA A 356 5.24 -21.08 15.68
N ALA A 357 5.06 -20.25 16.71
CA ALA A 357 4.10 -20.49 17.78
C ALA A 357 2.65 -20.49 17.27
N ILE A 358 2.28 -19.59 16.35
CA ILE A 358 0.96 -19.56 15.71
C ILE A 358 0.74 -20.80 14.85
N LEU A 359 1.72 -21.17 14.02
CA LEU A 359 1.64 -22.37 13.17
C LEU A 359 1.54 -23.66 14.00
N LEU A 360 2.27 -23.73 15.11
CA LEU A 360 2.17 -24.86 16.04
C LEU A 360 0.78 -24.91 16.68
N ALA A 361 0.26 -23.77 17.13
CA ALA A 361 -1.08 -23.70 17.71
C ALA A 361 -2.17 -24.13 16.70
N GLU A 362 -2.05 -23.70 15.44
CA GLU A 362 -2.95 -24.09 14.35
C GLU A 362 -2.84 -25.59 14.02
N ALA A 363 -1.63 -26.17 14.03
CA ALA A 363 -1.44 -27.61 13.86
C ALA A 363 -2.05 -28.42 15.02
N THR A 364 -2.02 -27.88 16.24
CA THR A 364 -2.59 -28.54 17.43
C THR A 364 -4.11 -28.50 17.51
N LEU A 365 -4.81 -27.84 16.58
CA LEU A 365 -6.26 -27.93 16.47
C LEU A 365 -6.75 -29.34 16.08
N LEU A 366 -5.91 -30.16 15.44
CA LEU A 366 -6.34 -31.49 15.00
C LEU A 366 -6.41 -32.53 16.13
N PRO A 367 -5.42 -32.62 17.05
CA PRO A 367 -5.55 -33.45 18.24
C PRO A 367 -6.48 -32.84 19.30
N SER A 368 -7.18 -33.69 20.07
CA SER A 368 -8.07 -33.29 21.18
C SER A 368 -7.31 -32.85 22.44
N VAL A 369 -6.00 -32.64 22.35
CA VAL A 369 -5.15 -32.15 23.44
C VAL A 369 -4.85 -30.68 23.23
N ASP A 370 -5.20 -29.86 24.22
CA ASP A 370 -4.94 -28.42 24.23
C ASP A 370 -3.42 -28.16 24.40
N LEU A 371 -2.64 -28.24 23.31
CA LEU A 371 -1.20 -27.94 23.30
C LEU A 371 -0.88 -26.52 22.77
N SER A 372 -1.91 -25.70 22.52
CA SER A 372 -1.73 -24.30 22.12
C SER A 372 -1.01 -23.53 23.22
N LEU A 373 0.20 -23.03 22.91
CA LEU A 373 1.01 -22.23 23.83
C LEU A 373 0.23 -21.01 24.36
N PHE A 374 -0.62 -20.42 23.53
CA PHE A 374 -1.45 -19.28 23.90
C PHE A 374 -2.57 -19.67 24.87
N SER A 375 -3.20 -20.84 24.69
CA SER A 375 -4.17 -21.39 25.64
C SER A 375 -3.56 -21.60 27.02
N MET A 376 -2.36 -22.20 27.06
CA MET A 376 -1.63 -22.45 28.30
C MET A 376 -1.25 -21.15 29.01
N LEU A 377 -0.73 -20.17 28.26
CA LEU A 377 -0.37 -18.85 28.81
C LEU A 377 -1.58 -18.12 29.39
N ILE A 378 -2.72 -18.12 28.68
CA ILE A 378 -3.95 -17.49 29.16
C ILE A 378 -4.49 -18.19 30.41
N LYS A 379 -4.47 -19.53 30.47
CA LYS A 379 -4.88 -20.30 31.65
C LYS A 379 -3.95 -20.07 32.85
N LEU A 380 -2.65 -19.96 32.64
CA LEU A 380 -1.65 -19.68 33.68
C LEU A 380 -1.79 -18.27 34.27
N VAL A 381 -2.05 -17.29 33.41
CA VAL A 381 -2.13 -15.87 33.75
C VAL A 381 -3.54 -15.45 34.17
N GLY A 382 -4.50 -16.37 34.15
CA GLY A 382 -5.96 -16.17 34.36
C GLY A 382 -6.40 -15.46 35.64
N ARG A 383 -5.48 -15.03 36.51
CA ARG A 383 -5.74 -14.21 37.70
C ARG A 383 -5.62 -12.71 37.46
N GLU A 384 -4.87 -12.26 36.47
CA GLU A 384 -4.63 -10.83 36.21
C GLU A 384 -5.27 -10.36 34.89
N GLU A 385 -6.25 -9.46 35.00
CA GLU A 385 -7.02 -8.95 33.86
C GLU A 385 -6.12 -8.37 32.75
N VAL A 386 -5.21 -7.46 33.12
CA VAL A 386 -4.38 -6.71 32.17
C VAL A 386 -3.42 -7.64 31.44
N LEU A 387 -2.86 -8.63 32.15
CA LEU A 387 -1.94 -9.58 31.55
C LEU A 387 -2.68 -10.52 30.59
N VAL A 388 -3.84 -11.08 30.96
CA VAL A 388 -4.62 -11.93 30.04
C VAL A 388 -4.98 -11.16 28.77
N GLN A 389 -5.43 -9.90 28.91
CA GLN A 389 -5.75 -9.07 27.76
C GLN A 389 -4.52 -8.76 26.89
N ALA A 390 -3.36 -8.47 27.49
CA ALA A 390 -2.12 -8.23 26.74
C ALA A 390 -1.63 -9.49 26.01
N PHE A 391 -1.63 -10.65 26.67
CA PHE A 391 -1.22 -11.93 26.09
C PHE A 391 -2.18 -12.43 25.00
N ALA A 392 -3.45 -12.04 25.02
CA ALA A 392 -4.39 -12.28 23.93
C ALA A 392 -4.25 -11.25 22.80
N PHE A 393 -4.01 -9.98 23.13
CA PHE A 393 -3.93 -8.88 22.16
C PHE A 393 -2.69 -8.95 21.27
N VAL A 394 -1.50 -9.25 21.83
CA VAL A 394 -0.24 -9.24 21.07
C VAL A 394 -0.25 -10.26 19.91
N PRO A 395 -0.61 -11.55 20.11
CA PRO A 395 -0.68 -12.50 19.02
C PRO A 395 -1.80 -12.17 18.02
N LEU A 396 -2.97 -11.73 18.49
CA LEU A 396 -4.07 -11.32 17.63
C LEU A 396 -3.67 -10.15 16.72
N MET A 397 -3.05 -9.11 17.28
CA MET A 397 -2.53 -7.99 16.50
C MET A 397 -1.47 -8.43 15.49
N TYR A 398 -0.59 -9.37 15.87
CA TYR A 398 0.38 -9.92 14.94
C TYR A 398 -0.29 -10.68 13.78
N MET A 399 -1.34 -11.47 14.03
CA MET A 399 -2.13 -12.12 12.97
C MET A 399 -2.80 -11.10 12.04
N CYS A 400 -3.33 -10.00 12.57
CA CYS A 400 -3.87 -8.90 11.78
C CYS A 400 -2.79 -8.23 10.91
N VAL A 401 -1.63 -7.92 11.49
CA VAL A 401 -0.49 -7.33 10.76
C VAL A 401 -0.02 -8.27 9.64
N CYS A 402 0.07 -9.57 9.89
CA CYS A 402 0.40 -10.57 8.88
C CYS A 402 -0.60 -10.57 7.73
N THR A 403 -1.89 -10.64 8.05
CA THR A 403 -2.96 -10.69 7.05
C THR A 403 -3.00 -9.40 6.21
N TYR A 404 -2.88 -8.23 6.85
CA TYR A 404 -2.88 -6.94 6.17
C TYR A 404 -1.61 -6.70 5.36
N TYR A 405 -0.44 -7.14 5.83
CA TYR A 405 0.79 -7.09 5.06
C TYR A 405 0.66 -7.85 3.74
N SER A 406 0.13 -9.08 3.78
CA SER A 406 -0.14 -9.89 2.60
C SER A 406 -1.14 -9.23 1.68
N LEU A 407 -2.22 -8.70 2.24
CA LEU A 407 -3.25 -7.97 1.50
C LEU A 407 -2.64 -6.78 0.76
N PHE A 408 -1.79 -5.97 1.40
CA PHE A 408 -1.13 -4.83 0.75
C PHE A 408 -0.13 -5.25 -0.31
N LYS A 409 0.62 -6.34 -0.07
CA LYS A 409 1.61 -6.86 -1.03
C LYS A 409 0.92 -7.40 -2.29
N PHE A 410 -0.12 -8.21 -2.14
CA PHE A 410 -0.95 -8.66 -3.28
C PHE A 410 -1.76 -7.53 -3.91
N GLY A 411 -2.22 -6.58 -3.09
CA GLY A 411 -2.99 -5.42 -3.52
C GLY A 411 -2.26 -4.50 -4.47
N THR A 412 -0.97 -4.26 -4.17
CA THR A 412 -0.07 -3.46 -5.02
C THR A 412 0.14 -4.10 -6.39
N LEU A 413 0.02 -5.43 -6.49
CA LEU A 413 0.12 -6.16 -7.76
C LEU A 413 -1.16 -6.09 -8.58
N MET A 414 -2.32 -6.03 -7.92
CA MET A 414 -3.61 -6.11 -8.59
C MET A 414 -4.12 -4.73 -8.99
N PHE A 415 -4.41 -3.80 -8.06
CA PHE A 415 -5.08 -2.53 -8.43
C PHE A 415 -4.91 -1.34 -7.45
N TYR A 416 -4.32 -1.51 -6.26
CA TYR A 416 -4.30 -0.45 -5.24
C TYR A 416 -2.95 -0.30 -4.54
N SER A 417 -2.54 0.94 -4.29
CA SER A 417 -1.28 1.23 -3.63
C SER A 417 -1.44 2.34 -2.60
N LEU A 418 -0.96 2.06 -1.39
CA LEU A 418 -0.94 3.01 -0.28
C LEU A 418 0.36 3.81 -0.34
N THR A 419 0.31 4.99 -0.95
CA THR A 419 1.50 5.84 -1.11
C THR A 419 1.45 6.95 -0.06
N PRO A 420 2.53 7.15 0.72
CA PRO A 420 2.60 8.22 1.70
C PRO A 420 2.22 9.57 1.07
N ARG A 421 1.28 10.28 1.70
CA ARG A 421 0.78 11.61 1.32
C ARG A 421 0.17 11.76 -0.08
N GLN A 422 -0.02 10.67 -0.84
CA GLN A 422 -0.53 10.72 -2.22
C GLN A 422 -1.55 9.60 -2.51
N THR A 423 -2.15 9.00 -1.47
CA THR A 423 -3.21 7.99 -1.71
C THR A 423 -4.50 8.69 -2.10
N SER A 424 -5.06 8.32 -3.26
CA SER A 424 -6.34 8.84 -3.75
C SER A 424 -7.52 8.40 -2.87
N SER A 425 -8.63 9.14 -2.95
CA SER A 425 -9.86 8.82 -2.20
C SER A 425 -10.38 7.42 -2.53
N VAL A 426 -10.37 7.04 -3.80
CA VAL A 426 -10.82 5.71 -4.28
C VAL A 426 -9.94 4.59 -3.71
N ASN A 427 -8.61 4.72 -3.77
CA ASN A 427 -7.69 3.70 -3.25
C ASN A 427 -7.79 3.57 -1.73
N LEU A 428 -7.98 4.69 -1.03
CA LEU A 428 -8.14 4.71 0.42
C LEU A 428 -9.44 4.02 0.86
N LEU A 429 -10.54 4.25 0.15
CA LEU A 429 -11.83 3.59 0.38
C LEU A 429 -11.77 2.09 0.07
N LEU A 430 -11.07 1.70 -0.99
CA LEU A 430 -10.90 0.28 -1.32
C LEU A 430 -10.12 -0.45 -0.21
N ILE A 431 -8.99 0.11 0.22
CA ILE A 431 -8.20 -0.43 1.33
C ILE A 431 -9.02 -0.48 2.61
N CYS A 432 -9.79 0.58 2.88
CA CYS A 432 -10.71 0.65 4.00
C CYS A 432 -11.71 -0.51 4.01
N SER A 433 -12.34 -0.79 2.87
CA SER A 433 -13.26 -1.90 2.73
C SER A 433 -12.58 -3.24 3.00
N MET A 434 -11.36 -3.45 2.49
CA MET A 434 -10.66 -4.72 2.66
C MET A 434 -10.22 -4.96 4.11
N VAL A 435 -9.61 -3.97 4.78
CA VAL A 435 -9.19 -4.08 6.19
C VAL A 435 -10.37 -4.45 7.09
N ALA A 436 -11.51 -3.80 6.87
CA ALA A 436 -12.75 -4.00 7.61
C ALA A 436 -13.38 -5.39 7.39
N ARG A 437 -13.27 -5.96 6.19
CA ARG A 437 -13.80 -7.30 5.88
C ARG A 437 -13.04 -8.43 6.57
N TYR A 438 -11.72 -8.29 6.74
CA TYR A 438 -10.88 -9.37 7.28
C TYR A 438 -10.74 -9.35 8.81
N ALA A 439 -11.06 -8.25 9.49
CA ALA A 439 -10.95 -8.21 10.96
C ALA A 439 -11.80 -9.28 11.68
N PRO A 440 -13.10 -9.47 11.37
CA PRO A 440 -13.91 -10.49 12.05
C PRO A 440 -13.45 -11.93 11.81
N PRO A 441 -13.14 -12.38 10.56
CA PRO A 441 -12.61 -13.73 10.33
C PRO A 441 -11.28 -14.02 11.04
N ILE A 442 -10.38 -13.05 11.14
CA ILE A 442 -9.11 -13.21 11.86
C ILE A 442 -9.38 -13.37 13.36
N SER A 443 -10.26 -12.56 13.93
CA SER A 443 -10.71 -12.69 15.32
C SER A 443 -11.33 -14.06 15.60
N PHE A 444 -12.14 -14.57 14.67
CA PHE A 444 -12.72 -15.92 14.78
C PHE A 444 -11.66 -17.02 14.74
N ASN A 445 -10.70 -16.94 13.81
CA ASN A 445 -9.59 -17.89 13.75
C ASN A 445 -8.81 -17.90 15.08
N PHE A 446 -8.48 -16.72 15.62
CA PHE A 446 -7.74 -16.62 16.87
C PHE A 446 -8.48 -17.23 18.07
N LEU A 447 -9.81 -17.07 18.14
CA LEU A 447 -10.62 -17.70 19.19
C LEU A 447 -10.61 -19.22 19.09
N ASN A 448 -10.70 -19.77 17.87
CA ASN A 448 -10.56 -21.21 17.64
C ASN A 448 -9.18 -21.72 18.09
N LEU A 449 -8.11 -20.94 17.86
CA LEU A 449 -6.73 -21.27 18.22
C LEU A 449 -6.49 -21.33 19.74
N ILE A 450 -7.15 -20.48 20.51
CA ILE A 450 -6.99 -20.45 21.98
C ILE A 450 -7.72 -21.60 22.67
N ARG A 451 -8.87 -22.08 22.15
CA ARG A 451 -9.73 -23.08 22.80
C ARG A 451 -9.89 -22.83 24.30
N LEU A 452 -10.86 -21.98 24.68
CA LEU A 452 -11.04 -21.59 26.08
C LEU A 452 -11.33 -22.76 27.06
N GLY A 453 -11.58 -23.98 26.58
CA GLY A 453 -11.79 -25.16 27.42
C GLY A 453 -13.20 -25.19 28.03
N GLY A 454 -13.84 -26.36 28.01
CA GLY A 454 -15.26 -26.49 28.35
C GLY A 454 -16.19 -25.94 27.25
N ASN A 455 -17.48 -26.26 27.28
CA ASN A 455 -18.50 -25.77 26.32
C ASN A 455 -18.75 -24.24 26.39
N VAL A 456 -17.80 -23.46 26.91
CA VAL A 456 -17.93 -22.02 27.14
C VAL A 456 -17.53 -21.29 25.86
N LYS A 457 -18.50 -20.69 25.20
CA LYS A 457 -18.32 -19.87 23.99
C LYS A 457 -18.34 -18.39 24.34
N THR A 458 -17.47 -17.62 23.69
CA THR A 458 -17.43 -16.16 23.78
C THR A 458 -18.72 -15.51 23.25
N VAL A 459 -18.98 -14.26 23.62
CA VAL A 459 -20.14 -13.53 23.08
C VAL A 459 -20.02 -13.41 21.56
N PHE A 460 -18.81 -13.21 21.05
CA PHE A 460 -18.54 -13.21 19.62
C PHE A 460 -18.92 -14.53 18.93
N GLU A 461 -18.46 -15.68 19.43
CA GLU A 461 -18.80 -17.00 18.84
C GLU A 461 -20.30 -17.29 18.86
N LYS A 462 -21.01 -16.88 19.92
CA LYS A 462 -22.48 -17.01 20.00
C LYS A 462 -23.18 -16.17 18.93
N ARG A 463 -22.65 -14.99 18.60
CA ARG A 463 -23.22 -14.03 17.63
C ARG A 463 -22.85 -14.34 16.18
N MET A 464 -21.64 -14.84 15.94
CA MET A 464 -21.18 -15.29 14.61
C MET A 464 -22.00 -16.51 14.12
N GLY A 465 -22.71 -17.18 15.03
CA GLY A 465 -23.66 -18.26 14.76
C GLY A 465 -23.08 -19.64 15.07
N ARG A 466 -23.95 -20.60 15.44
CA ARG A 466 -23.60 -22.03 15.54
C ARG A 466 -23.35 -22.58 14.13
N ILE A 467 -22.16 -22.33 13.59
CA ILE A 467 -21.73 -22.74 12.25
C ILE A 467 -21.60 -24.28 12.15
N ASP A 468 -21.24 -24.94 13.26
CA ASP A 468 -20.92 -26.38 13.30
C ASP A 468 -22.13 -27.29 13.05
N ASP A 469 -23.35 -26.81 13.28
CA ASP A 469 -24.57 -27.62 13.24
C ASP A 469 -25.36 -27.45 11.91
N ALA A 470 -24.97 -26.50 11.06
CA ALA A 470 -25.73 -26.16 9.85
C ALA A 470 -25.35 -27.00 8.62
N VAL A 471 -24.10 -27.46 8.50
CA VAL A 471 -23.61 -28.28 7.37
C VAL A 471 -22.49 -29.24 7.81
N PRO A 472 -22.59 -30.57 7.58
CA PRO A 472 -21.55 -31.53 7.95
C PRO A 472 -20.20 -31.29 7.24
N PHE A 473 -20.24 -31.10 5.91
CA PHE A 473 -19.03 -31.02 5.05
C PHE A 473 -18.26 -29.70 5.21
N PHE A 474 -18.94 -28.55 5.11
CA PHE A 474 -18.32 -27.23 5.24
C PHE A 474 -18.21 -26.73 6.69
N GLY A 475 -18.90 -27.37 7.64
CA GLY A 475 -18.82 -27.03 9.06
C GLY A 475 -17.73 -27.82 9.77
N LYS A 476 -18.05 -29.06 10.18
CA LYS A 476 -17.18 -29.85 11.07
C LYS A 476 -15.94 -30.39 10.38
N ASP A 477 -16.08 -30.97 9.18
CA ASP A 477 -14.96 -31.61 8.48
C ASP A 477 -13.96 -30.56 7.95
N PHE A 478 -14.47 -29.48 7.38
CA PHE A 478 -13.65 -28.37 6.91
C PHE A 478 -12.85 -27.70 8.03
N ASN A 479 -13.50 -27.34 9.16
CA ASN A 479 -12.81 -26.72 10.30
C ASN A 479 -11.72 -27.61 10.91
N ARG A 480 -11.81 -28.94 10.71
CA ARG A 480 -10.79 -29.89 11.14
C ARG A 480 -9.59 -29.97 10.19
N ILE A 481 -9.82 -29.91 8.88
CA ILE A 481 -8.76 -30.11 7.86
C ILE A 481 -8.05 -28.80 7.51
N TYR A 482 -8.79 -27.70 7.47
CA TYR A 482 -8.30 -26.41 6.99
C TYR A 482 -7.06 -25.86 7.73
N PRO A 483 -6.92 -25.95 9.07
CA PRO A 483 -5.71 -25.51 9.75
C PRO A 483 -4.46 -26.25 9.26
N LEU A 484 -4.57 -27.54 8.92
CA LEU A 484 -3.46 -28.33 8.37
C LEU A 484 -3.08 -27.85 6.97
N ILE A 485 -4.06 -27.54 6.13
CA ILE A 485 -3.80 -26.94 4.80
C ILE A 485 -3.06 -25.62 4.95
N MET A 486 -3.44 -24.77 5.91
CA MET A 486 -2.77 -23.50 6.18
C MET A 486 -1.32 -23.70 6.63
N VAL A 487 -1.07 -24.65 7.53
CA VAL A 487 0.30 -24.96 7.99
C VAL A 487 1.17 -25.46 6.85
N VAL A 488 0.68 -26.42 6.06
CA VAL A 488 1.39 -26.94 4.89
C VAL A 488 1.67 -25.83 3.88
N TYR A 489 0.67 -25.02 3.55
CA TYR A 489 0.83 -23.87 2.67
C TYR A 489 1.90 -22.90 3.18
N THR A 490 1.88 -22.57 4.47
CA THR A 490 2.85 -21.65 5.06
C THR A 490 4.27 -22.20 5.01
N ILE A 491 4.45 -23.51 5.20
CA ILE A 491 5.76 -24.18 5.06
C ILE A 491 6.24 -24.15 3.60
N LEU A 492 5.34 -24.34 2.63
CA LEU A 492 5.67 -24.24 1.20
C LEU A 492 6.13 -22.82 0.82
N VAL A 493 5.44 -21.78 1.32
CA VAL A 493 5.87 -20.39 1.13
C VAL A 493 7.19 -20.11 1.88
N ALA A 494 7.33 -20.62 3.11
CA ALA A 494 8.54 -20.45 3.92
C ALA A 494 9.79 -21.09 3.26
N SER A 495 9.64 -22.21 2.55
CA SER A 495 10.72 -22.91 1.85
C SER A 495 11.03 -22.36 0.44
N ASN A 496 10.34 -21.31 0.00
CA ASN A 496 10.40 -20.78 -1.38
C ASN A 496 10.09 -21.85 -2.45
N PHE A 497 9.24 -22.83 -2.11
CA PHE A 497 8.90 -23.94 -3.00
C PHE A 497 8.29 -23.47 -4.32
N PHE A 498 7.37 -22.52 -4.28
CA PHE A 498 6.71 -21.98 -5.48
C PHE A 498 7.70 -21.35 -6.48
N ASN A 499 8.69 -20.59 -5.98
CA ASN A 499 9.72 -20.01 -6.84
C ASN A 499 10.53 -21.12 -7.54
N ARG A 500 11.01 -22.11 -6.78
CA ARG A 500 11.77 -23.25 -7.34
C ARG A 500 11.00 -24.04 -8.39
N VAL A 501 9.69 -24.22 -8.19
CA VAL A 501 8.83 -24.91 -9.17
C VAL A 501 8.65 -24.07 -10.43
N ILE A 502 8.48 -22.75 -10.30
CA ILE A 502 8.38 -21.84 -11.45
C ILE A 502 9.69 -21.82 -12.24
N ASP A 503 10.84 -21.79 -11.55
CA ASP A 503 12.17 -21.82 -12.17
C ASP A 503 12.41 -23.13 -12.92
N PHE A 504 11.97 -24.26 -12.33
CA PHE A 504 12.01 -25.56 -12.98
C PHE A 504 11.11 -25.63 -14.22
N LEU A 505 9.94 -24.96 -14.19
CA LEU A 505 8.96 -25.02 -15.27
C LEU A 505 9.25 -24.07 -16.43
N GLY A 506 10.16 -23.08 -16.28
CA GLY A 506 10.79 -22.22 -17.32
C GLY A 506 9.89 -21.37 -18.23
N SER A 507 8.65 -21.79 -18.47
CA SER A 507 7.70 -21.32 -19.48
C SER A 507 6.60 -20.43 -18.89
N TRP A 508 6.43 -20.42 -17.57
CA TRP A 508 5.44 -19.59 -16.87
C TRP A 508 5.99 -18.22 -16.43
N LYS A 509 6.83 -17.61 -17.26
CA LYS A 509 7.37 -16.25 -17.01
C LYS A 509 6.28 -15.19 -16.81
N ARG A 510 5.05 -15.43 -17.30
CA ARG A 510 3.90 -14.51 -17.18
C ARG A 510 3.19 -14.56 -15.81
N PHE A 511 3.34 -15.65 -15.05
CA PHE A 511 2.77 -15.82 -13.70
C PHE A 511 3.82 -15.74 -12.59
N ARG A 512 5.05 -15.30 -12.92
CA ARG A 512 6.12 -15.12 -11.93
C ARG A 512 5.60 -14.21 -10.81
N PHE A 513 5.42 -14.78 -9.62
CA PHE A 513 5.22 -13.99 -8.41
C PHE A 513 6.44 -13.07 -8.32
N GLN A 514 6.22 -11.75 -8.44
CA GLN A 514 7.24 -10.73 -8.22
C GLN A 514 7.64 -10.77 -6.73
N SER A 515 8.36 -11.82 -6.31
CA SER A 515 9.28 -11.68 -5.20
C SER A 515 10.39 -10.79 -5.75
N GLU A 516 10.39 -9.54 -5.34
CA GLU A 516 11.25 -8.44 -5.84
C GLU A 516 12.76 -8.69 -5.66
N VAL A 517 13.19 -9.90 -5.29
CA VAL A 517 14.47 -10.15 -4.63
C VAL A 517 15.17 -11.42 -5.10
N ASP A 518 14.46 -12.47 -5.56
CA ASP A 518 15.12 -13.76 -5.81
C ASP A 518 15.81 -13.84 -7.20
N ASP A 519 15.51 -12.92 -8.15
CA ASP A 519 16.15 -12.84 -9.50
C ASP A 519 17.12 -11.64 -9.65
N MET A 520 17.56 -11.02 -8.54
CA MET A 520 18.44 -9.83 -8.56
C MET A 520 19.92 -10.21 -8.50
N ASP A 521 20.45 -10.73 -9.61
CA ASP A 521 21.90 -10.93 -9.77
C ASP A 521 22.61 -9.58 -9.93
N GLY A 522 23.12 -9.06 -8.81
CA GLY A 522 23.92 -7.84 -8.78
C GLY A 522 23.11 -6.57 -8.54
N PHE A 523 23.71 -5.43 -8.89
CA PHE A 523 23.04 -4.12 -8.85
C PHE A 523 22.44 -3.84 -10.22
N ASP A 524 21.27 -3.21 -10.23
CA ASP A 524 20.68 -2.72 -11.48
C ASP A 524 21.49 -1.49 -11.96
N PRO A 525 22.20 -1.57 -13.11
CA PRO A 525 23.08 -0.50 -13.56
C PRO A 525 22.31 0.80 -13.82
N SER A 526 21.10 0.71 -14.40
CA SER A 526 20.22 1.86 -14.65
C SER A 526 19.82 2.52 -13.34
N GLY A 527 19.44 1.71 -12.34
CA GLY A 527 19.11 2.19 -10.99
C GLY A 527 20.26 2.91 -10.30
N VAL A 528 21.49 2.42 -10.43
CA VAL A 528 22.70 3.04 -9.85
C VAL A 528 23.02 4.37 -10.54
N ILE A 529 22.94 4.43 -11.88
CA ILE A 529 23.23 5.67 -12.62
C ILE A 529 22.20 6.76 -12.27
N ILE A 530 20.91 6.39 -12.21
CA ILE A 530 19.84 7.31 -11.79
C ILE A 530 20.12 7.85 -10.39
N LEU A 531 20.51 6.99 -9.45
CA LEU A 531 20.82 7.40 -8.07
C LEU A 531 22.02 8.36 -8.01
N GLN A 532 23.09 8.09 -8.77
CA GLN A 532 24.26 8.97 -8.85
C GLN A 532 23.90 10.35 -9.40
N LYS A 533 23.02 10.40 -10.41
CA LYS A 533 22.58 11.66 -11.00
C LYS A 533 21.71 12.47 -10.05
N GLU A 534 20.73 11.83 -9.39
CA GLU A 534 19.91 12.47 -8.35
C GLU A 534 20.76 13.01 -7.20
N ARG A 535 21.82 12.29 -6.82
CA ARG A 535 22.80 12.80 -5.84
C ARG A 535 23.52 14.06 -6.34
N SER A 536 23.98 14.07 -7.59
CA SER A 536 24.65 15.24 -8.16
C SER A 536 23.73 16.47 -8.23
N TRP A 537 22.45 16.26 -8.54
CA TRP A 537 21.44 17.32 -8.55
C TRP A 537 21.12 17.87 -7.17
N LEU A 538 21.04 16.98 -6.17
CA LEU A 538 20.92 17.38 -4.76
C LEU A 538 22.10 18.22 -4.28
N GLU A 539 23.34 17.83 -4.65
CA GLU A 539 24.55 18.58 -4.30
C GLU A 539 24.60 19.95 -4.99
N GLN A 540 23.95 20.10 -6.15
CA GLN A 540 23.73 21.37 -6.85
C GLN A 540 22.56 22.19 -6.27
N GLY A 541 21.90 21.72 -5.21
CA GLY A 541 20.78 22.42 -4.55
C GLY A 541 19.42 22.22 -5.23
N ARG A 542 19.27 21.27 -6.15
CA ARG A 542 17.99 20.93 -6.78
C ARG A 542 17.21 19.93 -5.93
N MET A 543 15.89 19.86 -6.15
CA MET A 543 15.01 18.95 -5.43
C MET A 543 14.98 17.56 -6.09
N VAL A 544 14.90 16.49 -5.27
CA VAL A 544 14.80 15.12 -5.76
C VAL A 544 13.56 14.95 -6.64
N GLY A 545 13.72 14.35 -7.81
CA GLY A 545 12.60 14.01 -8.68
C GLY A 545 12.18 15.07 -9.70
N GLU A 546 12.92 16.18 -9.82
CA GLU A 546 12.59 17.30 -10.71
C GLU A 546 12.93 17.02 -12.19
N HIS A 547 13.97 16.21 -12.47
CA HIS A 547 14.51 15.99 -13.82
C HIS A 547 14.51 14.50 -14.24
N VAL A 548 13.65 13.67 -13.64
CA VAL A 548 13.65 12.21 -13.83
C VAL A 548 13.10 11.79 -15.18
N VAL A 549 12.06 12.45 -15.67
CA VAL A 549 11.36 12.06 -16.90
C VAL A 549 12.28 12.10 -18.13
N PRO A 550 13.08 13.16 -18.38
CA PRO A 550 14.07 13.13 -19.45
C PRO A 550 15.14 12.03 -19.28
N LEU A 551 15.42 11.64 -18.05
CA LEU A 551 16.46 10.66 -17.73
C LEU A 551 15.99 9.22 -17.97
N ALA A 552 14.80 8.86 -17.50
CA ALA A 552 14.20 7.54 -17.65
C ALA A 552 14.07 7.14 -19.13
N ARG A 553 13.70 8.10 -19.98
CA ARG A 553 13.53 7.91 -21.42
C ARG A 553 14.82 7.53 -22.15
N ASN A 554 15.96 8.11 -21.75
CA ASN A 554 17.28 7.76 -22.33
C ASN A 554 17.67 6.31 -22.05
N PHE A 555 17.18 5.71 -20.96
CA PHE A 555 17.40 4.30 -20.66
C PHE A 555 16.39 3.39 -21.38
N ASN A 556 15.13 3.84 -21.50
CA ASN A 556 14.08 3.08 -22.17
C ASN A 556 14.33 2.94 -23.69
N SER A 557 14.98 3.92 -24.33
CA SER A 557 15.42 3.80 -25.73
C SER A 557 16.52 2.75 -25.93
N ILE A 558 17.32 2.47 -24.89
CA ILE A 558 18.42 1.50 -24.96
C ILE A 558 17.88 0.08 -24.76
N ASP A 559 16.92 -0.12 -23.85
CA ASP A 559 16.32 -1.45 -23.61
C ASP A 559 15.50 -1.97 -24.81
N LEU A 560 14.92 -1.07 -25.63
CA LEU A 560 14.22 -1.43 -26.87
C LEU A 560 15.15 -1.89 -28.01
N GLU A 561 16.44 -1.53 -27.97
CA GLU A 561 17.45 -1.94 -28.96
C GLU A 561 18.40 -3.04 -28.45
N SER A 562 18.38 -3.36 -27.15
CA SER A 562 19.31 -4.32 -26.50
C SER A 562 19.01 -5.80 -26.75
N GLY A 563 18.54 -6.11 -27.96
CA GLY A 563 18.54 -7.45 -28.53
C GLY A 563 19.89 -7.90 -29.07
N SER A 564 21.03 -7.22 -28.81
CA SER A 564 22.37 -7.78 -29.04
C SER A 564 23.52 -6.90 -28.48
N SER A 565 24.48 -7.57 -27.84
CA SER A 565 25.92 -7.24 -27.67
C SER A 565 26.40 -6.08 -26.77
N ASN A 566 26.93 -6.47 -25.61
CA ASN A 566 28.25 -6.17 -25.00
C ASN A 566 28.73 -4.71 -24.77
N SER A 567 29.02 -4.45 -23.47
CA SER A 567 30.13 -3.69 -22.81
C SER A 567 30.85 -2.48 -23.43
N THR A 568 30.81 -2.27 -24.74
CA THR A 568 31.34 -1.08 -25.43
C THR A 568 30.46 0.16 -25.24
N ASP A 569 29.15 -0.01 -25.03
CA ASP A 569 28.21 1.10 -24.82
C ASP A 569 28.42 1.85 -23.50
N LEU A 570 29.04 1.22 -22.49
CA LEU A 570 29.29 1.85 -21.19
C LEU A 570 30.29 3.01 -21.28
N LEU A 571 31.26 2.92 -22.21
CA LEU A 571 32.24 3.97 -22.47
C LEU A 571 31.62 5.10 -23.31
N ASP A 572 30.75 4.76 -24.26
CA ASP A 572 30.03 5.75 -25.07
C ASP A 572 29.00 6.53 -24.25
N VAL A 573 28.33 5.90 -23.28
CA VAL A 573 27.44 6.58 -22.33
C VAL A 573 28.21 7.55 -21.43
N LYS A 574 29.41 7.16 -20.97
CA LYS A 574 30.29 8.06 -20.20
C LYS A 574 30.76 9.24 -21.06
N ALA A 575 31.11 9.00 -22.32
CA ALA A 575 31.55 10.04 -23.26
C ALA A 575 30.40 11.01 -23.64
N LYS A 576 29.21 10.51 -23.96
CA LYS A 576 28.02 11.33 -24.30
C LYS A 576 27.54 12.17 -23.11
N ALA A 577 27.56 11.61 -21.91
CA ALA A 577 27.22 12.35 -20.69
C ALA A 577 28.24 13.47 -20.40
N THR A 578 29.53 13.22 -20.62
CA THR A 578 30.59 14.23 -20.44
C THR A 578 30.47 15.36 -21.48
N ASN A 579 30.10 15.05 -22.73
CA ASN A 579 29.86 16.05 -23.76
C ASN A 579 28.60 16.90 -23.50
N SER A 580 27.58 16.34 -22.85
CA SER A 580 26.39 17.11 -22.45
C SER A 580 26.67 18.12 -21.33
N LEU A 581 27.58 17.78 -20.41
CA LEU A 581 28.05 18.68 -19.34
C LEU A 581 28.84 19.87 -19.90
N ILE A 582 29.68 19.64 -20.91
CA ILE A 582 30.47 20.71 -21.56
C ILE A 582 29.56 21.68 -22.34
N ASN A 583 28.50 21.18 -22.98
CA ASN A 583 27.58 22.01 -23.75
C ASN A 583 26.60 22.82 -22.87
N GLU A 584 26.19 22.33 -21.70
CA GLU A 584 25.39 23.13 -20.75
C GLU A 584 26.22 24.25 -20.09
N ASP A 585 27.48 24.00 -19.75
CA ASP A 585 28.38 25.03 -19.19
C ASP A 585 28.79 26.11 -20.21
N MET A 586 28.88 25.77 -21.51
CA MET A 586 29.13 26.74 -22.58
C MET A 586 27.91 27.64 -22.85
N ASN A 587 26.69 27.09 -22.80
CA ASN A 587 25.46 27.87 -23.00
C ASN A 587 25.07 28.75 -21.80
N GLY A 588 25.56 28.44 -20.59
CA GLY A 588 25.35 29.26 -19.40
C GLY A 588 26.16 30.56 -19.34
N LYS A 589 27.23 30.71 -20.17
CA LYS A 589 28.14 31.87 -20.14
C LYS A 589 27.96 32.87 -21.29
N SER A 590 27.09 32.61 -22.26
CA SER A 590 26.92 33.45 -23.46
C SER A 590 25.62 34.30 -23.44
N SER A 591 25.34 35.02 -22.35
CA SER A 591 24.35 36.11 -22.40
C SER A 591 24.63 37.22 -21.39
N LYS A 592 25.48 38.19 -21.77
CA LYS A 592 25.34 39.63 -21.48
C LYS A 592 26.61 40.40 -21.89
N SER A 593 26.55 41.13 -23.01
CA SER A 593 26.89 42.57 -23.09
C SER A 593 26.88 43.05 -24.55
N SER A 594 25.82 43.75 -24.98
CA SER A 594 25.86 44.67 -26.13
C SER A 594 24.57 45.49 -26.21
N GLY A 595 24.69 46.80 -26.36
CA GLY A 595 23.60 47.79 -26.56
C GLY A 595 23.77 48.96 -25.60
N ASP A 596 24.68 49.90 -25.85
CA ASP A 596 24.53 51.09 -26.74
C ASP A 596 23.84 52.27 -26.03
N GLU A 597 24.63 53.27 -25.64
CA GLU A 597 24.17 54.66 -25.52
C GLU A 597 25.05 55.56 -26.39
N VAL A 598 24.42 56.12 -27.42
CA VAL A 598 24.94 57.14 -28.34
C VAL A 598 24.67 58.52 -27.74
N GLY A 599 25.62 59.45 -27.80
CA GLY A 599 25.32 60.89 -27.74
C GLY A 599 26.35 61.82 -27.10
N SER A 600 27.45 62.07 -27.81
CA SER A 600 28.10 63.40 -28.04
C SER A 600 28.26 64.44 -26.90
N MET A 601 29.53 64.83 -26.66
CA MET A 601 30.09 66.21 -26.58
C MET A 601 29.50 67.20 -25.53
N VAL A 602 30.22 68.04 -24.76
CA VAL A 602 31.60 68.62 -24.84
C VAL A 602 31.82 69.54 -23.61
N LEU A 603 33.10 69.74 -23.20
CA LEU A 603 33.67 70.75 -22.24
C LEU A 603 33.62 70.44 -20.73
N ALA A 604 34.63 70.78 -19.92
CA ALA A 604 36.01 71.24 -20.12
C ALA A 604 36.70 71.20 -18.74
N GLU A 605 38.02 71.08 -18.77
CA GLU A 605 38.99 71.60 -17.78
C GLU A 605 38.87 71.24 -16.29
N LYS A 606 39.82 70.38 -15.89
CA LYS A 606 40.63 70.43 -14.64
C LYS A 606 40.97 71.87 -14.18
N PRO A 607 41.26 72.10 -12.87
CA PRO A 607 42.42 71.52 -12.17
C PRO A 607 42.12 70.30 -11.31
#